data_AF-A0A1C3XU77-F1
#
_entry.id   AF-A0A1C3XU77-F1
#
_cell.length_a   1.000
_cell.length_b   1.000
_cell.length_c   1.000
_cell.angle_alpha   90.00
_cell.angle_beta   90.00
_cell.angle_gamma   90.00
#
_symmetry.space_group_name_H-M   'P 1'
#
loop_
_entity.id
_entity.type
_entity.pdbx_description
1 polymer ?
#
loop_
_entity_poly.entity_id
_entity_poly.type
_entity_poly.pdbx_seq_one_letter_code
_entity_poly.pdbx_strand_id
1 'polypeptide(L)'
;MTSQATDPNVDVQRLCRLAGLPRATYYRHLVKRSSETAECELRDVIQRICLKHVFYGYRRVTVALRRQGMVVNAKKVQRLMRQDNLLAQRRTPFLKPPAERPSGVLVVPNLVRGLVPSAPDQIWVADITYVHLAKTFAYLAVILDAFSRKAVGWAFEDTLDASLAIAALEKAIDARKPAPGSLIHHSDRGVQGGFNRSSQHPEVGGCDESCKSTFGAVRASAIAIARPAVCGRTR
;
A
#
# COMPACT_ATOMS: atom_id res chain seq x y z
N MET A 1 -57.72 8.71 -16.04
CA MET A 1 -58.77 9.25 -15.15
C MET A 1 -58.19 10.42 -14.40
N THR A 2 -58.91 11.52 -14.46
CA THR A 2 -58.48 12.91 -14.26
C THR A 2 -57.91 13.21 -12.89
N SER A 3 -56.78 13.94 -12.90
CA SER A 3 -56.26 14.71 -11.78
C SER A 3 -57.33 15.68 -11.30
N GLN A 4 -57.93 15.43 -10.13
CA GLN A 4 -58.75 16.44 -9.48
C GLN A 4 -57.84 17.46 -8.80
N ALA A 5 -57.97 18.69 -9.29
CA ALA A 5 -57.43 19.89 -8.69
C ALA A 5 -57.84 19.96 -7.22
N THR A 6 -56.86 20.15 -6.35
CA THR A 6 -57.07 20.41 -4.93
C THR A 6 -57.59 21.84 -4.82
N ASP A 7 -58.85 21.98 -4.45
CA ASP A 7 -59.51 23.26 -4.22
C ASP A 7 -58.72 24.06 -3.17
N PRO A 8 -58.23 25.29 -3.47
CA PRO A 8 -57.27 26.01 -2.61
C PRO A 8 -57.88 26.57 -1.31
N ASN A 9 -59.14 26.27 -1.00
CA ASN A 9 -59.86 26.85 0.13
C ASN A 9 -60.46 25.83 1.10
N VAL A 10 -59.92 24.60 1.14
CA VAL A 10 -60.31 23.63 2.16
C VAL A 10 -59.51 23.89 3.43
N ASP A 11 -60.17 24.53 4.40
CA ASP A 11 -59.59 24.80 5.72
C ASP A 11 -59.11 23.48 6.37
N VAL A 12 -57.80 23.36 6.58
CA VAL A 12 -57.15 22.21 7.21
C VAL A 12 -57.80 21.89 8.56
N GLN A 13 -58.34 22.90 9.26
CA GLN A 13 -59.08 22.66 10.50
C GLN A 13 -60.36 21.86 10.26
N ARG A 14 -61.14 22.18 9.23
CA ARG A 14 -62.39 21.48 8.89
C ARG A 14 -62.11 20.03 8.50
N LEU A 15 -61.07 19.78 7.70
CA LEU A 15 -60.63 18.42 7.36
C LEU A 15 -60.16 17.63 8.58
N CYS A 16 -59.36 18.24 9.46
CA CYS A 16 -58.90 17.59 10.68
C CYS A 16 -60.08 17.25 11.62
N ARG A 17 -61.07 18.15 11.76
CA ARG A 17 -62.29 17.89 12.55
C ARG A 17 -63.12 16.74 11.97
N LEU A 18 -63.34 16.73 10.65
CA LEU A 18 -64.07 15.64 9.98
C LEU A 18 -63.35 14.29 10.10
N ALA A 19 -62.01 14.29 10.08
CA ALA A 19 -61.19 13.10 10.25
C ALA A 19 -60.99 12.68 11.72
N GLY A 20 -61.51 13.44 12.70
CA GLY A 20 -61.31 13.16 14.13
C GLY A 20 -59.85 13.29 14.60
N LEU A 21 -59.02 14.05 13.88
CA LEU A 21 -57.58 14.19 14.16
C LEU A 21 -57.23 15.57 14.72
N PRO A 22 -56.33 15.67 15.71
CA PRO A 22 -55.76 16.95 16.10
C PRO A 22 -54.94 17.58 14.96
N ARG A 23 -55.07 18.90 14.75
CA ARG A 23 -54.30 19.66 13.75
C ARG A 23 -52.79 19.42 13.86
N ALA A 24 -52.27 19.33 15.09
CA ALA A 24 -50.85 19.05 15.35
C ALA A 24 -50.39 17.72 14.72
N THR A 25 -51.25 16.70 14.68
CA THR A 25 -50.96 15.41 14.06
C THR A 25 -50.80 15.53 12.54
N TYR A 26 -51.64 16.34 11.89
CA TYR A 26 -51.54 16.59 10.45
C TYR A 26 -50.22 17.26 10.07
N TYR A 27 -49.86 18.37 10.72
CA TYR A 27 -48.59 19.06 10.43
C TYR A 27 -47.37 18.22 10.79
N ARG A 28 -47.41 17.44 11.89
CA ARG A 28 -46.34 16.49 12.22
C ARG A 28 -46.17 15.43 11.13
N HIS A 29 -47.28 14.92 10.59
CA HIS A 29 -47.24 13.97 9.47
C HIS A 29 -46.73 14.63 8.18
N LEU A 30 -47.13 15.87 7.90
CA LEU A 30 -46.66 16.64 6.75
C LEU A 30 -45.14 16.88 6.82
N VAL A 31 -44.64 17.31 7.97
CA VAL A 31 -43.20 17.50 8.20
C VAL A 31 -42.46 16.18 8.06
N LYS A 32 -42.98 15.08 8.63
CA LYS A 32 -42.40 13.75 8.49
C LYS A 32 -42.31 13.34 7.01
N ARG A 33 -43.39 13.49 6.25
CA ARG A 33 -43.46 13.17 4.82
C ARG A 33 -42.46 14.01 4.01
N SER A 34 -42.34 15.31 4.29
CA SER A 34 -41.34 16.17 3.63
C SER A 34 -39.90 15.71 3.92
N SER A 35 -39.62 15.28 5.15
CA SER A 35 -38.32 14.73 5.54
C SER A 35 -38.02 13.39 4.86
N GLU A 36 -39.03 12.55 4.68
CA GLU A 36 -38.89 11.26 3.98
C GLU A 36 -38.59 11.49 2.49
N THR A 37 -39.30 12.41 1.83
CA THR A 37 -39.02 12.80 0.44
C THR A 37 -37.60 13.33 0.28
N ALA A 38 -37.15 14.24 1.15
CA ALA A 38 -35.79 14.76 1.12
C ALA A 38 -34.71 13.68 1.40
N GLU A 39 -35.01 12.67 2.23
CA GLU A 39 -34.11 11.52 2.43
C GLU A 39 -34.04 10.63 1.18
N CYS A 40 -35.15 10.42 0.47
CA CYS A 40 -35.17 9.68 -0.79
C CYS A 40 -34.34 10.37 -1.88
N GLU A 41 -34.49 11.69 -2.06
CA GLU A 41 -33.69 12.46 -3.02
C GLU A 41 -32.19 12.37 -2.70
N LEU A 42 -31.83 12.46 -1.42
CA LEU A 42 -30.45 12.30 -0.99
C LEU A 42 -29.89 10.90 -1.27
N ARG A 43 -30.69 9.84 -1.04
CA ARG A 43 -30.29 8.46 -1.35
C ARG A 43 -30.01 8.28 -2.83
N ASP A 44 -30.87 8.80 -3.71
CA ASP A 44 -30.69 8.71 -5.16
C ASP A 44 -29.35 9.34 -5.61
N VAL A 45 -29.02 10.53 -5.09
CA VAL A 45 -27.74 11.19 -5.41
C VAL A 45 -26.54 10.40 -4.86
N ILE A 46 -26.64 9.88 -3.63
CA ILE A 46 -25.59 9.03 -3.04
C ILE A 46 -25.35 7.80 -3.91
N GLN A 47 -26.41 7.12 -4.34
CA GLN A 47 -26.32 5.92 -5.18
C GLN A 47 -25.67 6.24 -6.53
N ARG A 48 -26.06 7.35 -7.19
CA ARG A 48 -25.41 7.81 -8.44
C ARG A 48 -23.91 8.07 -8.27
N ILE A 49 -23.51 8.70 -7.17
CA ILE A 49 -22.08 8.95 -6.87
C ILE A 49 -21.34 7.63 -6.63
N CYS A 50 -21.93 6.70 -5.88
CA CYS A 50 -21.33 5.40 -5.59
C CYS A 50 -21.18 4.53 -6.85
N LEU A 51 -22.16 4.56 -7.77
CA LEU A 51 -22.08 3.87 -9.06
C LEU A 51 -20.97 4.44 -9.95
N LYS A 52 -20.83 5.78 -9.99
CA LYS A 52 -19.75 6.44 -10.74
C LYS A 52 -18.36 6.20 -10.13
N HIS A 53 -18.30 6.08 -8.80
CA HIS A 53 -17.05 5.99 -8.04
C HIS A 53 -17.11 4.89 -6.98
N VAL A 54 -16.99 3.64 -7.40
CA VAL A 54 -17.10 2.43 -6.55
C VAL A 54 -16.12 2.41 -5.35
N PHE A 55 -15.01 3.14 -5.45
CA PHE A 55 -13.98 3.23 -4.40
C PHE A 55 -14.22 4.33 -3.37
N TYR A 56 -15.28 5.14 -3.50
CA TYR A 56 -15.51 6.28 -2.62
C TYR A 56 -16.19 5.86 -1.31
N GLY A 57 -15.51 6.06 -0.19
CA GLY A 57 -16.13 5.98 1.13
C GLY A 57 -16.97 7.21 1.46
N TYR A 58 -17.77 7.13 2.54
CA TYR A 58 -18.71 8.16 2.97
C TYR A 58 -18.11 9.57 3.08
N ARG A 59 -16.81 9.70 3.45
CA ARG A 59 -16.13 11.00 3.51
C ARG A 59 -16.00 11.64 2.13
N ARG A 60 -15.60 10.87 1.12
CA ARG A 60 -15.48 11.35 -0.26
C ARG A 60 -16.84 11.62 -0.90
N VAL A 61 -17.82 10.76 -0.62
CA VAL A 61 -19.22 10.99 -1.03
C VAL A 61 -19.76 12.29 -0.41
N THR A 62 -19.49 12.56 0.87
CA THR A 62 -19.90 13.82 1.52
C THR A 62 -19.29 15.05 0.84
N VAL A 63 -18.02 14.98 0.44
CA VAL A 63 -17.37 16.07 -0.31
C VAL A 63 -17.99 16.23 -1.69
N ALA A 64 -18.30 15.14 -2.39
CA ALA A 64 -18.95 15.17 -3.69
C ALA A 64 -20.36 15.80 -3.61
N LEU A 65 -21.14 15.45 -2.58
CA LEU A 65 -22.44 16.07 -2.29
C LEU A 65 -22.31 17.57 -2.04
N ARG A 66 -21.32 18.00 -1.25
CA ARG A 66 -21.07 19.43 -1.00
C ARG A 66 -20.69 20.19 -2.27
N ARG A 67 -19.94 19.57 -3.18
CA ARG A 67 -19.61 20.16 -4.49
C ARG A 67 -20.83 20.32 -5.39
N GLN A 68 -21.87 19.52 -5.18
CA GLN A 68 -23.17 19.63 -5.86
C GLN A 68 -24.14 20.58 -5.13
N GLY A 69 -23.67 21.33 -4.12
CA GLY A 69 -24.49 22.29 -3.37
C GLY A 69 -25.30 21.68 -2.21
N MET A 70 -25.18 20.38 -1.95
CA MET A 70 -25.92 19.72 -0.87
C MET A 70 -25.14 19.74 0.44
N VAL A 71 -25.62 20.50 1.42
CA VAL A 71 -25.03 20.57 2.76
C VAL A 71 -25.61 19.46 3.64
N VAL A 72 -24.90 18.34 3.71
CA VAL A 72 -25.31 17.17 4.51
C VAL A 72 -24.24 16.80 5.54
N ASN A 73 -24.66 16.38 6.73
CA ASN A 73 -23.77 15.85 7.75
C ASN A 73 -23.19 14.49 7.33
N ALA A 74 -21.87 14.33 7.44
CA ALA A 74 -21.17 13.09 7.11
C ALA A 74 -21.72 11.86 7.84
N LYS A 75 -22.22 12.00 9.09
CA LYS A 75 -22.86 10.91 9.84
C LYS A 75 -24.16 10.44 9.18
N LYS A 76 -24.95 11.36 8.61
CA LYS A 76 -26.17 11.02 7.87
C LYS A 76 -25.84 10.26 6.59
N VAL A 77 -24.84 10.73 5.84
CA VAL A 77 -24.33 10.02 4.65
C VAL A 77 -23.85 8.61 5.01
N GLN A 78 -23.09 8.47 6.09
CA GLN A 78 -22.61 7.17 6.56
C GLN A 78 -23.76 6.23 6.95
N ARG A 79 -24.79 6.73 7.66
CA ARG A 79 -26.00 5.96 8.01
C ARG A 79 -26.70 5.45 6.75
N LEU A 80 -26.94 6.32 5.78
CA LEU A 80 -27.62 5.97 4.52
C LEU A 80 -26.83 4.96 3.71
N MET A 81 -25.52 5.18 3.53
CA MET A 81 -24.67 4.22 2.81
C MET A 81 -24.62 2.85 3.50
N ARG A 82 -24.67 2.78 4.83
CA ARG A 82 -24.75 1.51 5.57
C ARG A 82 -26.11 0.83 5.37
N GLN A 83 -27.21 1.57 5.42
CA GLN A 83 -28.56 1.03 5.22
C GLN A 83 -28.75 0.48 3.81
N ASP A 84 -28.15 1.13 2.80
CA ASP A 84 -28.25 0.74 1.39
C ASP A 84 -27.12 -0.22 0.96
N ASN A 85 -26.29 -0.72 1.89
CA ASN A 85 -25.13 -1.58 1.63
C ASN A 85 -24.12 -1.04 0.59
N LEU A 86 -23.99 0.29 0.51
CA LEU A 86 -23.07 1.00 -0.39
C LEU A 86 -21.66 1.08 0.21
N LEU A 87 -21.04 -0.08 0.43
CA LEU A 87 -19.68 -0.15 0.96
C LEU A 87 -18.66 0.13 -0.14
N ALA A 88 -17.71 1.02 0.14
CA ALA A 88 -16.60 1.30 -0.77
C ALA A 88 -15.78 0.03 -1.00
N GLN A 89 -15.69 -0.41 -2.25
CA GLN A 89 -14.78 -1.50 -2.58
C GLN A 89 -13.35 -0.98 -2.40
N ARG A 90 -12.59 -1.58 -1.48
CA ARG A 90 -11.15 -1.33 -1.42
C ARG A 90 -10.51 -2.23 -2.48
N ARG A 91 -9.71 -1.65 -3.38
CA ARG A 91 -8.79 -2.47 -4.15
C ARG A 91 -7.88 -3.16 -3.14
N THR A 92 -7.93 -4.48 -3.09
CA THR A 92 -6.80 -5.24 -2.55
C THR A 92 -5.57 -4.80 -3.34
N PRO A 93 -4.44 -4.49 -2.68
CA PRO A 93 -3.21 -4.29 -3.43
C PRO A 93 -3.02 -5.50 -4.34
N PHE A 94 -2.67 -5.27 -5.60
CA PHE A 94 -2.32 -6.33 -6.53
C PHE A 94 -1.14 -7.09 -5.93
N LEU A 95 -1.43 -8.16 -5.19
CA LEU A 95 -0.49 -9.23 -4.93
C LEU A 95 -0.40 -9.93 -6.28
N LYS A 96 0.72 -9.77 -6.98
CA LYS A 96 1.01 -10.62 -8.14
C LYS A 96 0.73 -12.06 -7.67
N PRO A 97 -0.13 -12.82 -8.36
CA PRO A 97 -0.20 -14.26 -8.13
C PRO A 97 1.23 -14.78 -8.16
N PRO A 98 1.60 -15.81 -7.38
CA PRO A 98 2.87 -16.48 -7.62
C PRO A 98 2.80 -16.99 -9.06
N ALA A 99 3.34 -16.22 -10.00
CA ALA A 99 3.64 -16.70 -11.33
C ALA A 99 4.45 -17.97 -11.10
N GLU A 100 4.12 -19.02 -11.83
CA GLU A 100 4.85 -20.29 -11.81
C GLU A 100 6.33 -20.00 -11.60
N ARG A 101 6.82 -20.46 -10.44
CA ARG A 101 8.15 -20.10 -9.94
C ARG A 101 9.12 -20.39 -11.08
N PRO A 102 9.88 -19.41 -11.59
CA PRO A 102 10.77 -19.66 -12.70
C PRO A 102 11.70 -20.81 -12.33
N SER A 103 11.68 -21.86 -13.14
CA SER A 103 12.56 -23.01 -13.01
C SER A 103 14.00 -22.51 -13.11
N GLY A 104 14.75 -22.61 -12.01
CA GLY A 104 16.13 -22.12 -11.92
C GLY A 104 16.41 -21.11 -10.80
N VAL A 105 15.43 -20.76 -9.95
CA VAL A 105 15.72 -20.00 -8.72
C VAL A 105 16.32 -20.94 -7.68
N LEU A 106 17.58 -20.71 -7.31
CA LEU A 106 18.27 -21.43 -6.25
C LEU A 106 17.62 -21.09 -4.90
N VAL A 107 16.81 -22.01 -4.38
CA VAL A 107 16.14 -21.85 -3.09
C VAL A 107 17.13 -22.17 -1.98
N VAL A 108 17.90 -21.17 -1.56
CA VAL A 108 18.67 -21.22 -0.31
C VAL A 108 17.69 -21.27 0.88
N PRO A 109 17.83 -22.21 1.83
CA PRO A 109 16.99 -22.28 3.01
C PRO A 109 17.19 -21.03 3.89
N ASN A 110 16.10 -20.53 4.50
CA ASN A 110 16.22 -19.43 5.46
C ASN A 110 16.80 -19.97 6.77
N LEU A 111 18.12 -19.87 6.90
CA LEU A 111 18.87 -20.33 8.07
C LEU A 111 18.63 -19.48 9.32
N VAL A 112 17.91 -18.36 9.25
CA VAL A 112 17.64 -17.46 10.40
C VAL A 112 16.26 -17.70 11.00
N ARG A 113 15.40 -18.50 10.35
CA ARG A 113 14.01 -18.70 10.81
C ARG A 113 13.99 -19.38 12.18
N GLY A 114 13.50 -18.67 13.20
CA GLY A 114 13.36 -19.17 14.57
C GLY A 114 14.63 -19.05 15.42
N LEU A 115 15.70 -18.45 14.90
CA LEU A 115 16.89 -18.14 15.69
C LEU A 115 16.75 -16.77 16.35
N VAL A 116 16.98 -16.75 17.65
CA VAL A 116 17.13 -15.51 18.43
C VAL A 116 18.61 -15.37 18.75
N PRO A 117 19.28 -14.29 18.28
CA PRO A 117 20.70 -14.09 18.59
C PRO A 117 20.87 -13.86 20.10
N SER A 118 21.82 -14.56 20.71
CA SER A 118 22.16 -14.46 22.13
C SER A 118 23.41 -13.63 22.40
N ALA A 119 24.21 -13.35 21.36
CA ALA A 119 25.41 -12.53 21.44
C ALA A 119 25.62 -11.74 20.13
N PRO A 120 26.43 -10.67 20.14
CA PRO A 120 26.86 -9.98 18.93
C PRO A 120 27.55 -10.94 17.94
N ASP A 121 27.50 -10.58 16.65
CA ASP A 121 28.25 -11.25 15.57
C ASP A 121 27.86 -12.72 15.32
N GLN A 122 26.64 -13.10 15.71
CA GLN A 122 26.02 -14.38 15.37
C GLN A 122 25.17 -14.31 14.10
N ILE A 123 24.44 -13.20 13.91
CA ILE A 123 23.57 -12.96 12.76
C ILE A 123 23.77 -11.52 12.31
N TRP A 124 24.17 -11.35 11.06
CA TRP A 124 24.18 -10.05 10.40
C TRP A 124 23.02 -9.98 9.42
N VAL A 125 22.31 -8.87 9.44
CA VAL A 125 21.17 -8.58 8.55
C VAL A 125 21.58 -7.45 7.61
N ALA A 126 21.53 -7.71 6.32
CA ALA A 126 21.81 -6.73 5.28
C ALA A 126 20.51 -6.14 4.75
N ASP A 127 20.49 -4.82 4.58
CA ASP A 127 19.42 -4.07 3.94
C ASP A 127 20.01 -3.04 2.98
N ILE A 128 19.31 -2.78 1.88
CA ILE A 128 19.67 -1.72 0.92
C ILE A 128 18.51 -0.74 0.86
N THR A 129 18.79 0.51 1.20
CA THR A 129 17.80 1.59 1.19
C THR A 129 18.18 2.67 0.19
N TYR A 130 17.18 3.36 -0.34
CA TYR A 130 17.39 4.51 -1.21
C TYR A 130 17.37 5.79 -0.38
N VAL A 131 18.35 6.66 -0.62
CA VAL A 131 18.49 7.95 0.03
C VAL A 131 18.20 9.03 -1.01
N HIS A 132 17.20 9.87 -0.73
CA HIS A 132 16.89 11.01 -1.58
C HIS A 132 17.87 12.15 -1.32
N LEU A 133 18.55 12.60 -2.38
CA LEU A 133 19.37 13.80 -2.41
C LEU A 133 18.61 14.93 -3.11
N ALA A 134 19.11 16.15 -3.02
CA ALA A 134 18.44 17.33 -3.55
C ALA A 134 18.20 17.28 -5.08
N LYS A 135 19.04 16.57 -5.83
CA LYS A 135 18.99 16.50 -7.30
C LYS A 135 18.92 15.08 -7.85
N THR A 136 19.22 14.06 -7.03
CA THR A 136 19.36 12.66 -7.44
C THR A 136 18.93 11.73 -6.29
N PHE A 137 18.97 10.43 -6.52
CA PHE A 137 18.90 9.43 -5.47
C PHE A 137 20.20 8.64 -5.44
N ALA A 138 20.50 8.05 -4.29
CA ALA A 138 21.63 7.15 -4.12
C ALA A 138 21.18 5.94 -3.28
N TYR A 139 21.99 4.90 -3.28
CA TYR A 139 21.74 3.65 -2.58
C TYR A 139 22.72 3.48 -1.43
N LEU A 140 22.18 3.14 -0.27
CA LEU A 140 22.92 2.88 0.95
C LEU A 140 22.71 1.40 1.32
N ALA A 141 23.77 0.60 1.22
CA ALA A 141 23.79 -0.74 1.77
C ALA A 141 24.29 -0.68 3.21
N VAL A 142 23.56 -1.28 4.15
CA VAL A 142 23.90 -1.34 5.57
C VAL A 142 23.81 -2.77 6.05
N ILE A 143 24.81 -3.18 6.83
CA ILE A 143 24.82 -4.47 7.54
C ILE A 143 24.69 -4.18 9.03
N LEU A 144 23.65 -4.74 9.62
CA LEU A 144 23.34 -4.62 11.05
C LEU A 144 23.65 -5.92 11.77
N ASP A 145 24.25 -5.83 12.95
CA ASP A 145 24.25 -6.95 13.89
C ASP A 145 22.85 -7.13 14.49
N ALA A 146 22.28 -8.33 14.38
CA ALA A 146 20.91 -8.60 14.81
C ALA A 146 20.73 -8.48 16.33
N PHE A 147 21.79 -8.75 17.11
CA PHE A 147 21.77 -8.62 18.56
C PHE A 147 21.86 -7.17 19.02
N SER A 148 22.95 -6.47 18.65
CA SER A 148 23.21 -5.10 19.14
C SER A 148 22.50 -4.01 18.35
N ARG A 149 21.92 -4.33 17.18
CA ARG A 149 21.36 -3.37 16.20
C ARG A 149 22.38 -2.36 15.67
N LYS A 150 23.67 -2.55 15.95
CA LYS A 150 24.74 -1.67 15.47
C LYS A 150 25.01 -1.92 13.99
N ALA A 151 25.19 -0.84 13.23
CA ALA A 151 25.74 -0.92 11.88
C ALA A 151 27.21 -1.34 11.94
N VAL A 152 27.51 -2.52 11.40
CA VAL A 152 28.85 -3.12 11.39
C VAL A 152 29.58 -2.85 10.09
N GLY A 153 28.86 -2.62 8.99
CA GLY A 153 29.43 -2.20 7.71
C GLY A 153 28.39 -1.47 6.87
N TRP A 154 28.87 -0.57 6.00
CA TRP A 154 28.00 0.17 5.09
C TRP A 154 28.78 0.68 3.86
N ALA A 155 28.07 0.81 2.74
CA ALA A 155 28.58 1.39 1.51
C ALA A 155 27.50 2.25 0.86
N PHE A 156 27.92 3.23 0.06
CA PHE A 156 27.04 4.23 -0.55
C PHE A 156 27.47 4.47 -1.99
N GLU A 157 26.59 4.19 -2.94
CA GLU A 157 26.81 4.34 -4.39
C GLU A 157 25.57 4.96 -5.04
N ASP A 158 25.73 5.55 -6.23
CA ASP A 158 24.64 6.09 -7.03
C ASP A 158 23.92 5.01 -7.87
N THR A 159 24.54 3.83 -8.04
CA THR A 159 23.95 2.66 -8.71
C THR A 159 23.60 1.55 -7.74
N LEU A 160 22.62 0.72 -8.11
CA LEU A 160 22.18 -0.45 -7.34
C LEU A 160 22.86 -1.70 -7.89
N ASP A 161 24.16 -1.83 -7.65
CA ASP A 161 24.98 -2.94 -8.13
C ASP A 161 25.37 -3.92 -7.01
N ALA A 162 25.79 -5.13 -7.40
CA ALA A 162 26.28 -6.13 -6.45
C ALA A 162 27.55 -5.66 -5.72
N SER A 163 28.34 -4.77 -6.34
CA SER A 163 29.52 -4.13 -5.75
C SER A 163 29.19 -3.43 -4.44
N LEU A 164 28.07 -2.70 -4.39
CA LEU A 164 27.61 -1.97 -3.20
C LEU A 164 27.41 -2.91 -2.00
N ALA A 165 26.75 -4.05 -2.22
CA ALA A 165 26.51 -5.04 -1.17
C ALA A 165 27.81 -5.73 -0.73
N ILE A 166 28.70 -6.05 -1.68
CA ILE A 166 30.01 -6.65 -1.40
C ILE A 166 30.87 -5.68 -0.57
N ALA A 167 30.93 -4.40 -0.96
CA ALA A 167 31.70 -3.38 -0.27
C ALA A 167 31.22 -3.15 1.18
N ALA A 168 29.91 -3.21 1.41
CA ALA A 168 29.35 -3.15 2.76
C ALA A 168 29.75 -4.38 3.59
N LEU A 169 29.78 -5.57 2.99
CA LEU A 169 30.16 -6.82 3.63
C LEU A 169 31.66 -6.89 3.96
N GLU A 170 32.52 -6.49 3.04
CA GLU A 170 33.96 -6.41 3.25
C GLU A 170 34.27 -5.48 4.42
N LYS A 171 33.66 -4.28 4.46
CA LYS A 171 33.79 -3.35 5.60
C LYS A 171 33.31 -3.97 6.92
N ALA A 172 32.23 -4.74 6.92
CA ALA A 172 31.75 -5.41 8.12
C ALA A 172 32.71 -6.50 8.62
N ILE A 173 33.24 -7.31 7.71
CA ILE A 173 34.24 -8.35 8.02
C ILE A 173 35.52 -7.72 8.54
N ASP A 174 36.01 -6.66 7.91
CA ASP A 174 37.24 -5.97 8.34
C ASP A 174 37.10 -5.33 9.72
N ALA A 175 35.92 -4.77 10.01
CA ALA A 175 35.62 -4.13 11.29
C ALA A 175 35.47 -5.12 12.45
N ARG A 176 34.85 -6.28 12.22
CA ARG A 176 34.48 -7.24 13.28
C ARG A 176 35.36 -8.47 13.35
N LYS A 177 36.04 -8.82 12.25
CA LYS A 177 36.91 -9.99 12.10
C LYS A 177 36.29 -11.27 12.70
N PRO A 178 35.05 -11.64 12.32
CA PRO A 178 34.41 -12.83 12.86
C PRO A 178 35.18 -14.10 12.47
N ALA A 179 35.13 -15.11 13.33
CA ALA A 179 35.74 -16.40 13.02
C ALA A 179 35.00 -17.05 11.82
N PRO A 180 35.71 -17.72 10.89
CA PRO A 180 35.07 -18.41 9.77
C PRO A 180 33.99 -19.40 10.26
N GLY A 181 32.78 -19.28 9.71
CA GLY A 181 31.65 -20.14 10.06
C GLY A 181 30.91 -19.80 11.36
N SER A 182 31.36 -18.81 12.15
CA SER A 182 30.69 -18.39 13.39
C SER A 182 29.47 -17.49 13.17
N LEU A 183 29.32 -16.95 11.96
CA LEU A 183 28.36 -15.92 11.61
C LEU A 183 27.44 -16.38 10.46
N ILE A 184 26.16 -16.02 10.57
CA ILE A 184 25.19 -16.12 9.47
C ILE A 184 24.97 -14.73 8.88
N HIS A 185 25.23 -14.58 7.58
CA HIS A 185 24.85 -13.38 6.84
C HIS A 185 23.48 -13.58 6.19
N HIS A 186 22.53 -12.73 6.58
CA HIS A 186 21.15 -12.73 6.10
C HIS A 186 20.91 -11.50 5.25
N SER A 187 20.73 -11.70 3.95
CA SER A 187 20.18 -10.69 3.05
C SER A 187 18.77 -11.09 2.69
N ASP A 188 17.86 -10.14 2.74
CA ASP A 188 16.57 -10.32 2.10
C ASP A 188 16.78 -10.52 0.60
N ARG A 189 15.93 -11.36 -0.01
CA ARG A 189 15.95 -11.59 -1.45
C ARG A 189 15.48 -10.31 -2.13
N GLY A 190 16.41 -9.42 -2.44
CA GLY A 190 16.19 -8.34 -3.39
C GLY A 190 15.75 -8.96 -4.70
N VAL A 191 14.46 -8.83 -5.04
CA VAL A 191 13.99 -9.04 -6.40
C VAL A 191 14.52 -7.85 -7.20
N GLN A 192 15.77 -7.93 -7.65
CA GLN A 192 16.29 -7.07 -8.73
C GLN A 192 15.71 -7.60 -10.06
N GLY A 193 14.38 -7.58 -10.13
CA GLY A 193 13.57 -8.01 -11.26
C GLY A 193 12.34 -7.12 -11.34
N GLY A 194 12.47 -6.02 -12.10
CA GLY A 194 11.34 -5.23 -12.58
C GLY A 194 10.74 -4.26 -11.57
N PHE A 195 11.45 -3.16 -11.30
CA PHE A 195 10.87 -1.96 -10.72
C PHE A 195 9.98 -1.25 -11.78
N ASN A 196 8.75 -1.73 -12.00
CA ASN A 196 7.77 -1.00 -12.82
C ASN A 196 7.14 0.13 -11.99
N ARG A 197 7.82 1.28 -11.91
CA ARG A 197 7.12 2.56 -11.77
C ARG A 197 6.75 3.06 -13.17
N SER A 198 5.49 3.44 -13.33
CA SER A 198 4.87 4.11 -14.48
C SER A 198 4.49 3.22 -15.68
N SER A 199 3.20 2.87 -15.76
CA SER A 199 2.50 2.75 -17.03
C SER A 199 1.88 4.10 -17.37
N GLN A 200 2.74 5.04 -17.78
CA GLN A 200 2.39 6.16 -18.66
C GLN A 200 3.57 6.40 -19.59
N HIS A 201 3.68 5.57 -20.62
CA HIS A 201 3.89 5.92 -22.04
C HIS A 201 4.53 4.73 -22.79
N PRO A 202 4.09 4.49 -24.04
CA PRO A 202 4.46 3.31 -24.83
C PRO A 202 5.74 3.52 -25.65
N GLU A 203 6.19 2.40 -26.20
CA GLU A 203 7.06 2.24 -27.38
C GLU A 203 8.60 2.10 -27.19
N VAL A 204 9.04 0.88 -27.55
CA VAL A 204 10.31 0.43 -28.18
C VAL A 204 11.60 0.28 -27.37
N GLY A 205 12.19 -0.93 -27.45
CA GLY A 205 13.64 -1.13 -27.44
C GLY A 205 14.11 -2.28 -26.55
N GLY A 206 14.34 -3.46 -27.14
CA GLY A 206 14.98 -4.58 -26.47
C GLY A 206 16.51 -4.49 -26.46
N CYS A 207 17.15 -5.24 -25.57
CA CYS A 207 18.31 -6.10 -25.81
C CYS A 207 18.73 -6.78 -24.50
N ASP A 208 19.15 -8.03 -24.64
CA ASP A 208 19.65 -8.93 -23.60
C ASP A 208 20.85 -8.36 -22.85
N GLU A 209 20.98 -8.66 -21.55
CA GLU A 209 22.23 -9.18 -21.00
C GLU A 209 22.04 -9.76 -19.59
N SER A 210 22.61 -10.93 -19.42
CA SER A 210 22.59 -11.79 -18.25
C SER A 210 23.58 -11.34 -17.18
N CYS A 211 23.10 -11.07 -15.96
CA CYS A 211 23.91 -11.25 -14.77
C CYS A 211 23.03 -11.73 -13.60
N LYS A 212 23.06 -13.04 -13.33
CA LYS A 212 22.37 -13.64 -12.18
C LYS A 212 23.32 -13.62 -10.98
N SER A 213 23.19 -12.66 -10.08
CA SER A 213 23.74 -12.77 -8.72
C SER A 213 22.60 -12.93 -7.72
N THR A 214 22.50 -14.11 -7.11
CA THR A 214 21.47 -14.44 -6.11
C THR A 214 22.11 -14.38 -4.72
N PHE A 215 21.75 -13.40 -3.89
CA PHE A 215 22.13 -13.41 -2.47
C PHE A 215 21.02 -14.08 -1.65
N GLY A 216 21.38 -15.18 -0.98
CA GLY A 216 20.56 -15.90 0.00
C GLY A 216 21.28 -16.00 1.34
N ALA A 217 20.66 -16.62 2.33
CA ALA A 217 21.26 -16.84 3.65
C ALA A 217 22.42 -17.85 3.53
N VAL A 218 23.66 -17.39 3.68
CA VAL A 218 24.86 -18.22 3.54
C VAL A 218 25.59 -18.26 4.89
N ARG A 219 25.98 -19.45 5.34
CA ARG A 219 26.95 -19.57 6.45
C ARG A 219 28.27 -19.00 5.96
N ALA A 220 28.92 -18.16 6.78
CA ALA A 220 30.18 -17.51 6.42
C ALA A 220 31.32 -18.48 6.02
N SER A 221 31.16 -19.80 6.22
CA SER A 221 32.08 -20.83 5.72
C SER A 221 32.05 -21.06 4.20
N ALA A 222 31.05 -20.54 3.46
CA ALA A 222 30.90 -20.81 2.02
C ALA A 222 31.26 -19.60 1.11
N ILE A 223 31.68 -18.47 1.68
CA ILE A 223 32.26 -17.37 0.89
C ILE A 223 33.77 -17.62 0.84
N ALA A 224 34.18 -18.57 0.01
CA ALA A 224 35.54 -18.57 -0.51
C ALA A 224 35.62 -17.33 -1.43
N ILE A 225 36.23 -16.25 -0.94
CA ILE A 225 36.55 -15.08 -1.74
C ILE A 225 37.54 -15.56 -2.81
N ALA A 226 37.02 -15.91 -3.98
CA ALA A 226 37.83 -16.05 -5.18
C ALA A 226 38.37 -14.64 -5.49
N ARG A 227 39.60 -14.38 -5.05
CA ARG A 227 40.37 -13.20 -5.47
C ARG A 227 40.39 -13.18 -7.00
N PRO A 228 39.97 -12.10 -7.67
CA PRO A 228 40.29 -11.94 -9.08
C PRO A 228 41.81 -11.88 -9.20
N ALA A 229 42.37 -12.75 -10.04
CA ALA A 229 43.79 -12.71 -10.37
C ALA A 229 44.12 -11.31 -10.90
N VAL A 230 45.10 -10.66 -10.26
CA VAL A 230 45.73 -9.45 -10.76
C VAL A 230 46.39 -9.80 -12.10
N CYS A 231 45.72 -9.50 -13.21
CA CYS A 231 46.35 -9.56 -14.52
C CYS A 231 47.26 -8.33 -14.64
N GLY A 232 48.54 -8.53 -14.32
CA GLY A 232 49.58 -7.53 -14.53
C GLY A 232 49.70 -7.22 -16.02
N ARG A 233 49.36 -5.99 -16.42
CA ARG A 233 49.87 -5.40 -17.66
C ARG A 233 51.34 -5.05 -17.44
N THR A 234 52.24 -5.91 -17.91
CA THR A 234 53.57 -5.47 -18.30
C THR A 234 53.46 -4.58 -19.55
N ARG A 235 54.28 -3.53 -19.58
CA ARG A 235 54.39 -2.53 -20.66
C ARG A 235 54.67 -3.15 -22.02
#